data_AF-A0A2D6SRW6-F1
#
_entry.id   AF-A0A2D6SRW6-F1
#
_cell.length_a   1.000
_cell.length_b   1.000
_cell.length_c   1.000
_cell.angle_alpha   90.00
_cell.angle_beta   90.00
_cell.angle_gamma   90.00
#
_symmetry.space_group_name_H-M   'P 1'
#
loop_
_entity.id
_entity.type
_entity.pdbx_description
1 polymer ?
#
loop_
_entity_poly.entity_id
_entity_poly.type
_entity_poly.pdbx_seq_one_letter_code
_entity_poly.pdbx_strand_id
1 'polypeptide(L)' 'EGPSSHIAESGLVVFKAIDKLAPGKTAVYRVQVRGTIEGSHRFRARLTSESILEPLVFEELTKFYAD' A
#
# COMPACT_ATOMS: atom_id res chain seq x y z
N GLU A 1 -3.43 5.87 -6.54
CA GLU A 1 -4.30 7.04 -6.27
C GLU A 1 -4.80 7.01 -4.83
N GLY A 2 -5.13 8.16 -4.24
CA GLY A 2 -5.55 8.27 -2.85
C GLY A 2 -5.64 9.73 -2.39
N PRO A 3 -5.96 9.98 -1.11
CA PRO A 3 -6.16 11.32 -0.57
C PRO A 3 -4.88 12.13 -0.37
N SER A 4 -3.70 11.55 -0.59
CA SER A 4 -2.42 12.23 -0.52
C SER A 4 -1.56 11.91 -1.74
N SER A 5 -0.61 12.81 -2.04
CA SER A 5 0.42 12.55 -3.05
C SER A 5 1.27 11.34 -2.67
N HIS A 6 1.85 10.67 -3.66
CA HIS A 6 2.75 9.54 -3.45
C HIS A 6 4.03 9.68 -4.27
N ILE A 7 5.04 8.95 -3.85
CA ILE A 7 6.23 8.63 -4.66
C ILE A 7 6.23 7.13 -4.92
N ALA A 8 6.69 6.71 -6.10
CA ALA A 8 6.75 5.32 -6.50
C ALA A 8 8.10 5.05 -7.15
N GLU A 9 8.94 4.26 -6.49
CA GLU A 9 10.30 3.94 -6.95
C GLU A 9 10.66 2.50 -6.57
N SER A 10 11.25 1.76 -7.51
CA SER A 10 11.80 0.42 -7.25
C SER A 10 10.84 -0.56 -6.55
N GLY A 11 9.56 -0.54 -6.90
CA GLY A 11 8.53 -1.41 -6.32
C GLY A 11 8.01 -0.96 -4.95
N LEU A 12 8.45 0.19 -4.44
CA LEU A 12 7.94 0.81 -3.22
C LEU A 12 7.05 2.01 -3.57
N VAL A 13 5.84 2.02 -3.03
CA VAL A 13 4.93 3.17 -3.11
C VAL A 13 4.79 3.77 -1.72
N VAL A 14 5.18 5.04 -1.57
CA VAL A 14 5.05 5.78 -0.31
C VAL A 14 4.05 6.90 -0.49
N PHE A 15 2.93 6.82 0.23
CA PHE A 15 1.97 7.91 0.33
C PHE A 15 2.44 8.91 1.39
N LYS A 16 2.30 10.21 1.12
CA LYS A 16 2.50 11.22 2.16
C LYS A 16 1.47 11.00 3.27
N ALA A 17 1.91 11.23 4.51
CA ALA A 17 1.01 11.20 5.66
C ALA A 17 -0.13 12.21 5.45
N ILE A 18 -1.33 11.83 5.88
CA ILE A 18 -2.44 12.77 6.07
C ILE A 18 -2.39 13.25 7.52
N ASP A 19 -2.65 14.53 7.75
CA ASP A 19 -2.51 15.12 9.09
C ASP A 19 -3.42 14.45 10.13
N LYS A 20 -4.64 14.08 9.71
CA LYS A 20 -5.63 13.47 10.59
C LYS A 20 -6.67 12.68 9.82
N LEU A 21 -7.06 11.53 10.38
CA LEU A 21 -8.27 10.81 9.99
C LEU A 21 -9.28 10.89 11.15
N ALA A 22 -10.40 11.56 10.93
CA ALA A 22 -11.41 11.72 11.99
C ALA A 22 -12.11 10.40 12.34
N PRO A 23 -12.61 10.23 13.58
CA PRO A 23 -13.34 9.02 13.97
C PRO A 23 -14.50 8.69 13.01
N GLY A 24 -14.62 7.40 12.66
CA GLY A 24 -15.65 6.92 11.73
C GLY A 24 -15.45 7.33 10.26
N LYS A 25 -14.37 8.02 9.91
CA LYS A 25 -14.02 8.33 8.53
C LYS A 25 -13.07 7.29 7.95
N THR A 26 -13.15 7.11 6.64
CA THR A 26 -12.33 6.16 5.88
C THR A 26 -11.52 6.92 4.84
N ALA A 27 -10.23 6.61 4.77
CA ALA A 27 -9.34 7.02 3.68
C ALA A 27 -9.09 5.81 2.78
N VAL A 28 -9.37 5.94 1.48
CA VAL A 28 -9.19 4.85 0.52
C VAL A 28 -7.98 5.12 -0.35
N TYR A 29 -7.05 4.17 -0.37
CA TYR A 29 -5.89 4.18 -1.25
C TYR A 29 -6.02 3.03 -2.24
N ARG A 30 -5.74 3.30 -3.51
CA ARG A 30 -5.73 2.28 -4.57
C ARG A 30 -4.35 2.24 -5.22
N VAL A 31 -3.75 1.05 -5.19
CA VAL A 31 -2.49 0.75 -5.85
C VAL A 31 -2.80 -0.19 -7.01
N GLN A 32 -2.42 0.22 -8.22
CA GLN A 32 -2.51 -0.61 -9.42
C GLN A 32 -1.10 -1.08 -9.77
N VAL A 33 -0.93 -2.39 -9.92
CA VAL A 33 0.36 -3.00 -10.24
C VAL A 33 0.20 -3.81 -11.52
N ARG A 34 1.19 -3.69 -12.41
CA ARG A 34 1.31 -4.53 -13.61
C ARG A 34 2.43 -5.54 -13.38
N GLY A 35 2.08 -6.83 -13.39
CA GLY A 35 3.07 -7.90 -13.40
C GLY A 35 3.90 -7.86 -14.69
N THR A 36 5.22 -7.95 -14.56
CA THR A 36 6.17 -7.96 -15.70
C THR A 36 7.09 -9.18 -15.69
N ILE A 37 7.08 -9.95 -14.59
CA ILE A 37 7.92 -11.13 -14.39
C ILE A 37 7.01 -12.23 -13.88
N GLU A 38 6.94 -13.36 -14.57
CA GLU A 38 6.18 -14.54 -14.13
C GLU A 38 6.62 -15.03 -12.75
N GLY A 39 5.69 -15.61 -11.99
CA GLY A 39 6.00 -16.24 -10.71
C GLY A 39 5.14 -15.76 -9.54
N SER A 40 5.59 -16.10 -8.33
CA SER A 40 4.90 -15.75 -7.09
C SER A 40 5.45 -14.44 -6.56
N HIS A 41 4.57 -13.46 -6.39
CA HIS A 41 4.90 -12.13 -5.89
C HIS A 41 4.22 -11.89 -4.56
N ARG A 42 4.87 -11.11 -3.69
CA ARG A 42 4.33 -10.73 -2.38
C ARG A 42 4.12 -9.23 -2.34
N PHE A 43 2.89 -8.84 -2.10
CA PHE A 43 2.52 -7.46 -1.80
C PHE A 43 2.51 -7.27 -0.30
N ARG A 44 3.09 -6.17 0.17
CA ARG A 44 3.07 -5.78 1.57
C ARG A 44 2.61 -4.34 1.69
N ALA A 45 1.55 -4.13 2.46
CA ALA A 45 1.14 -2.81 2.91
C ALA A 45 1.52 -2.63 4.38
N ARG A 46 2.12 -1.49 4.72
CA ARG A 46 2.44 -1.11 6.10
C ARG A 46 1.76 0.23 6.40
N LEU A 47 1.02 0.28 7.49
CA LEU A 47 0.39 1.49 8.00
C LEU A 47 0.96 1.83 9.38
N THR A 48 1.35 3.09 9.55
CA THR A 48 1.76 3.66 10.83
C THR A 48 0.93 4.89 11.14
N SER A 49 0.68 5.12 12.41
CA SER A 49 0.04 6.32 12.95
C SER A 49 0.62 6.57 14.33
N GLU A 50 0.63 7.82 14.79
CA GLU A 50 1.00 8.13 16.18
C GLU A 50 0.10 7.43 17.20
N SER A 51 -1.15 7.12 16.81
CA SER A 51 -2.11 6.38 17.63
C SER A 51 -1.96 4.86 17.56
N ILE A 52 -0.99 4.34 16.80
CA ILE A 52 -0.78 2.90 16.58
C ILE A 52 0.63 2.56 17.11
N LEU A 53 0.70 1.81 18.21
CA LEU A 53 1.96 1.41 18.84
C LEU A 53 2.78 0.47 17.95
N GLU A 54 2.13 -0.53 17.36
CA GLU A 54 2.77 -1.50 16.46
C GLU A 54 2.24 -1.31 15.03
N PRO A 55 3.13 -1.11 14.03
CA PRO A 55 2.71 -0.91 12.65
C PRO A 55 1.78 -2.02 12.17
N LEU A 56 0.66 -1.65 11.57
CA LEU A 56 -0.22 -2.62 10.93
C LEU A 56 0.43 -3.07 9.63
N VAL A 57 0.54 -4.38 9.45
CA VAL A 57 1.12 -4.99 8.26
C VAL A 57 0.09 -5.92 7.65
N PHE A 58 -0.15 -5.76 6.35
CA PHE A 58 -0.95 -6.68 5.55
C PHE A 58 -0.07 -7.25 4.45
N GLU A 59 -0.13 -8.55 4.24
CA GLU A 59 0.58 -9.24 3.18
C GLU A 59 -0.37 -10.05 2.32
N GLU A 60 -0.14 -10.02 1.02
CA GLU A 60 -0.89 -10.81 0.05
C GLU A 60 0.09 -11.47 -0.94
N LEU A 61 -0.14 -12.74 -1.22
CA LEU A 61 0.60 -13.49 -2.25
C LEU A 61 -0.24 -13.56 -3.52
N THR A 62 0.38 -13.21 -4.64
CA THR A 62 -0.24 -13.31 -5.96
C THR A 62 0.64 -14.13 -6.87
N LYS A 63 0.07 -15.05 -7.62
CA LYS A 63 0.76 -15.75 -8.70
C LYS A 63 0.46 -15.02 -10.01
N PHE A 64 1.50 -14.51 -10.66
CA PHE A 64 1.40 -13.93 -12.00
C PHE A 64 1.88 -14.96 -13.03
N TYR A 65 1.04 -15.16 -14.04
CA TYR A 65 1.30 -15.98 -15.21
C TYR A 65 1.38 -15.03 -16.42
N ALA A 66 2.38 -15.20 -17.28
CA ALA A 66 2.69 -14.27 -18.37
C ALA A 66 2.19 -14.75 -19.74
N ASP A 67 1.36 -15.80 -19.75
CA ASP A 67 0.81 -16.50 -20.92
C ASP A 67 -0.29 -15.71 -21.65
#